data_AF-A0A7Y1ZFG5-F1
#
_entry.id   AF-A0A7Y1ZFG5-F1
#
_cell.length_a   1.000
_cell.length_b   1.000
_cell.length_c   1.000
_cell.angle_alpha   90.00
_cell.angle_beta   90.00
_cell.angle_gamma   90.00
#
_symmetry.space_group_name_H-M   'P 1'
#
loop_
_entity.id
_entity.type
_entity.pdbx_description
1 polymer ?
#
loop_
_entity_poly.entity_id
_entity_poly.type
_entity_poly.pdbx_seq_one_letter_code
_entity_poly.pdbx_strand_id
1 'polypeptide(L)'
;SQVFAAGELQNFPLQLRRLVDQDPGPIDVSAMARSALQPLAGLGQHYLDSTRPRTGHTPRFIDKLPLNFLYLGLIRKALPNAKLVCLRRDPMDVCLSNYRQLFASNFSYYRYNLDLLDCGRYYIEFDRLMRHWHDVMPGEVLDVHYEAVVTDTEPQVRALLQFCGLPFEKACLDFHEKSASVATPSAVQVRQKIYTSSMARWRRYGDAMQPLYDLLSAAGYY
;
A
#
# COMPACT_ATOMS: atom_id res chain seq x y z
N SER A 1 17.58 -12.26 8.43
CA SER A 1 16.88 -11.18 7.69
C SER A 1 17.57 -9.84 7.94
N GLN A 2 17.96 -9.16 6.86
CA GLN A 2 18.48 -7.77 6.89
C GLN A 2 17.36 -6.72 6.95
N VAL A 3 16.10 -7.16 6.96
CA VAL A 3 14.92 -6.31 6.81
C VAL A 3 13.97 -6.52 7.98
N PHE A 4 13.51 -5.43 8.58
CA PHE A 4 12.48 -5.42 9.61
C PHE A 4 11.12 -4.97 9.06
N ALA A 5 10.06 -5.75 9.30
CA ALA A 5 8.70 -5.38 8.92
C ALA A 5 8.09 -4.44 9.98
N ALA A 6 8.12 -3.13 9.73
CA ALA A 6 7.72 -2.14 10.73
C ALA A 6 6.21 -2.03 10.91
N GLY A 7 5.42 -2.45 9.92
CA GLY A 7 3.97 -2.38 9.90
C GLY A 7 3.46 -1.12 9.20
N GLU A 8 2.32 -0.60 9.64
CA GLU A 8 1.74 0.65 9.14
C GLU A 8 2.30 1.83 9.94
N LEU A 9 3.22 2.62 9.36
CA LEU A 9 3.80 3.77 10.04
C LEU A 9 3.07 5.06 9.68
N GLN A 10 2.62 5.81 10.68
CA GLN A 10 2.07 7.16 10.49
C GLN A 10 3.17 8.24 10.49
N ASN A 11 4.43 7.83 10.63
CA ASN A 11 5.58 8.73 10.81
C ASN A 11 5.77 9.70 9.64
N PHE A 12 5.68 9.23 8.40
CA PHE A 12 5.90 10.07 7.22
C PHE A 12 4.88 11.21 7.12
N PRO A 13 3.56 10.97 7.10
CA PRO A 13 2.59 12.06 7.05
C PRO A 13 2.69 12.98 8.28
N LEU A 14 3.04 12.48 9.47
CA LEU A 14 3.27 13.32 10.64
C LEU A 14 4.47 14.26 10.49
N GLN A 15 5.60 13.78 9.96
CA GLN A 15 6.77 14.64 9.73
C GLN A 15 6.50 15.63 8.59
N LEU A 16 5.80 15.21 7.53
CA LEU A 16 5.38 16.09 6.45
C LEU A 16 4.52 17.24 6.98
N ARG A 17 3.56 16.96 7.86
CA ARG A 17 2.76 18.02 8.49
C ARG A 17 3.60 18.98 9.32
N ARG A 18 4.46 18.48 10.19
CA ARG A 18 5.33 19.34 11.02
C ARG A 18 6.14 20.35 10.21
N LEU A 19 6.44 20.03 8.94
CA LEU A 19 7.12 20.95 8.02
C LEU A 19 6.17 21.95 7.34
N VAL A 20 4.91 21.57 7.08
CA VAL A 20 4.01 22.29 6.18
C VAL A 20 2.90 23.07 6.92
N ASP A 21 2.39 22.53 8.03
CA ASP A 21 1.31 23.13 8.82
C ASP A 21 1.23 22.56 10.24
N GLN A 22 1.00 23.42 11.24
CA GLN A 22 0.90 23.04 12.66
C GLN A 22 -0.49 22.47 13.06
N ASP A 23 -1.39 22.20 12.09
CA ASP A 23 -2.75 21.73 12.36
C ASP A 23 -2.84 20.17 12.50
N PRO A 24 -3.50 19.64 13.55
CA PRO A 24 -3.71 18.21 13.76
C PRO A 24 -4.65 17.48 12.76
N GLY A 25 -5.38 18.16 11.85
CA GLY A 25 -6.33 17.53 10.90
C GLY A 25 -5.72 16.81 9.68
N PRO A 26 -6.38 15.80 9.05
CA PRO A 26 -5.91 15.05 7.86
C PRO A 26 -5.24 15.94 6.81
N ILE A 27 -4.14 15.48 6.18
CA ILE A 27 -3.50 16.24 5.08
C ILE A 27 -4.51 16.35 3.96
N ASP A 28 -4.94 17.57 3.66
CA ASP A 28 -5.79 17.87 2.53
C ASP A 28 -4.94 18.16 1.28
N VAL A 29 -5.60 18.27 0.13
CA VAL A 29 -4.93 18.56 -1.15
C VAL A 29 -4.16 19.88 -1.08
N SER A 30 -4.67 20.86 -0.33
CA SER A 30 -4.06 22.17 -0.16
C SER A 30 -2.72 22.07 0.58
N ALA A 31 -2.66 21.34 1.68
CA ALA A 31 -1.44 21.08 2.42
C ALA A 31 -0.43 20.29 1.57
N MET A 32 -0.91 19.32 0.78
CA MET A 32 -0.04 18.58 -0.13
C MET A 32 0.55 19.49 -1.22
N ALA A 33 -0.24 20.39 -1.80
CA ALA A 33 0.23 21.38 -2.77
C ALA A 33 1.25 22.35 -2.15
N ARG A 34 1.01 22.85 -0.94
CA ARG A 34 1.96 23.70 -0.20
C ARG A 34 3.29 22.97 0.03
N SER A 35 3.23 21.70 0.42
CA SER A 35 4.44 20.90 0.67
C SER A 35 5.34 20.75 -0.56
N ALA A 36 4.75 20.70 -1.76
CA ALA A 36 5.50 20.58 -3.00
C ALA A 36 6.33 21.85 -3.33
N LEU A 37 5.98 22.99 -2.72
CA LEU A 37 6.62 24.29 -2.94
C LEU A 37 7.66 24.65 -1.87
N GLN A 38 7.78 23.85 -0.80
CA GLN A 38 8.70 24.11 0.30
C GLN A 38 9.98 23.27 0.18
N PRO A 39 11.12 23.77 0.71
CA PRO A 39 12.32 22.95 0.84
C PRO A 39 12.02 21.73 1.73
N LEU A 40 11.98 20.53 1.14
CA LEU A 40 11.80 19.27 1.88
C LEU A 40 13.10 18.80 2.56
N ALA A 41 14.04 19.72 2.79
CA ALA A 41 15.32 19.42 3.40
C ALA A 41 15.10 18.82 4.80
N GLY A 42 15.73 17.68 5.05
CA GLY A 42 15.60 16.99 6.33
C GLY A 42 14.33 16.15 6.50
N LEU A 43 13.29 16.24 5.65
CA LEU A 43 12.08 15.42 5.79
C LEU A 43 12.40 13.92 5.85
N GLY A 44 13.26 13.45 4.94
CA GLY A 44 13.70 12.06 4.91
C GLY A 44 14.43 11.66 6.18
N GLN A 45 15.33 12.51 6.67
CA GLN A 45 16.08 12.24 7.89
C GLN A 45 15.17 12.23 9.12
N HIS A 46 14.27 13.22 9.27
CA HIS A 46 13.28 13.26 10.34
C HIS A 46 12.37 12.03 10.32
N TYR A 47 11.93 11.59 9.14
CA TYR A 47 11.18 10.35 9.00
C TYR A 47 12.00 9.16 9.51
N LEU A 48 13.23 8.99 9.01
CA LEU A 48 14.11 7.89 9.43
C LEU A 48 14.31 7.91 10.95
N ASP A 49 14.73 9.03 11.53
CA ASP A 49 15.00 9.18 12.96
C ASP A 49 13.76 8.86 13.80
N SER A 50 12.58 9.31 13.37
CA SER A 50 11.33 9.04 14.08
C SER A 50 10.94 7.55 14.09
N THR A 51 11.46 6.74 13.16
CA THR A 51 11.21 5.29 13.11
C THR A 51 12.30 4.48 13.80
N ARG A 52 13.53 5.02 13.95
CA ARG A 52 14.69 4.28 14.50
C ARG A 52 14.50 3.68 15.88
N PRO A 53 13.74 4.27 16.84
CA PRO A 53 13.45 3.58 18.10
C PRO A 53 12.83 2.19 17.90
N ARG A 54 12.07 2.00 16.81
CA ARG A 54 11.46 0.71 16.44
C ARG A 54 12.27 -0.06 15.40
N THR A 55 12.93 0.61 14.45
CA THR A 55 13.55 -0.01 13.26
C THR A 55 15.08 -0.11 13.30
N GLY A 56 15.73 0.53 14.27
CA GLY A 56 17.19 0.72 14.31
C GLY A 56 18.05 -0.53 14.49
N HIS A 57 17.44 -1.67 14.83
CA HIS A 57 18.12 -2.95 15.01
C HIS A 57 18.37 -3.70 13.69
N THR A 58 17.95 -3.16 12.55
CA THR A 58 18.24 -3.71 11.21
C THR A 58 18.65 -2.59 10.24
N PRO A 59 19.44 -2.90 9.20
CA PRO A 59 19.86 -1.90 8.23
C PRO A 59 18.71 -1.37 7.36
N ARG A 60 17.66 -2.19 7.15
CA ARG A 60 16.52 -1.85 6.29
C ARG A 60 15.21 -2.17 7.01
N PHE A 61 14.15 -1.43 6.70
CA PHE A 61 12.81 -1.73 7.19
C PHE A 61 11.76 -1.49 6.12
N ILE A 62 10.59 -2.11 6.31
CA ILE A 62 9.40 -1.94 5.47
C ILE A 62 8.38 -1.12 6.24
N ASP A 63 7.98 0.02 5.67
CA ASP A 63 6.74 0.70 6.01
C ASP A 63 5.66 0.30 5.00
N LYS A 64 4.62 -0.35 5.50
CA LYS A 64 3.49 -0.84 4.71
C LYS A 64 2.23 -0.15 5.20
N LEU A 65 2.05 1.12 4.84
CA LEU A 65 0.80 1.85 4.99
C LEU A 65 0.12 1.98 3.61
N PRO A 66 -1.09 1.44 3.39
CA PRO A 66 -1.76 1.53 2.09
C PRO A 66 -1.80 2.96 1.55
N LEU A 67 -2.10 3.96 2.41
CA LEU A 67 -2.19 5.37 2.04
C LEU A 67 -0.86 6.03 1.60
N ASN A 68 0.27 5.33 1.67
CA ASN A 68 1.54 5.86 1.16
C ASN A 68 1.49 6.19 -0.34
N PHE A 69 0.56 5.60 -1.11
CA PHE A 69 0.36 5.93 -2.53
C PHE A 69 0.02 7.41 -2.77
N LEU A 70 -0.57 8.10 -1.78
CA LEU A 70 -0.86 9.53 -1.86
C LEU A 70 0.42 10.38 -1.85
N TYR A 71 1.50 9.86 -1.29
CA TYR A 71 2.72 10.61 -1.00
C TYR A 71 3.94 10.19 -1.83
N LEU A 72 3.78 9.35 -2.86
CA LEU A 72 4.94 8.74 -3.55
C LEU A 72 5.92 9.78 -4.11
N GLY A 73 5.44 10.86 -4.72
CA GLY A 73 6.32 11.93 -5.21
C GLY A 73 7.13 12.61 -4.09
N LEU A 74 6.54 12.81 -2.91
CA LEU A 74 7.22 13.39 -1.75
C LEU A 74 8.18 12.39 -1.10
N ILE A 75 7.77 11.13 -0.98
CA ILE A 75 8.62 10.04 -0.49
C ILE A 75 9.84 9.91 -1.40
N ARG A 76 9.68 9.93 -2.72
CA ARG A 76 10.80 9.81 -3.67
C ARG A 76 11.80 10.96 -3.58
N LYS A 77 11.32 12.18 -3.34
CA LYS A 77 12.16 13.37 -3.12
C LYS A 77 12.88 13.31 -1.78
N ALA A 78 12.18 12.93 -0.70
CA ALA A 78 12.72 12.92 0.65
C ALA A 78 13.63 11.71 0.93
N LEU A 79 13.35 10.58 0.30
CA LEU A 79 14.00 9.28 0.51
C LEU A 79 14.41 8.69 -0.84
N PRO A 80 15.44 9.23 -1.51
CA PRO A 80 15.80 8.83 -2.87
C PRO A 80 16.24 7.37 -3.01
N ASN A 81 16.60 6.73 -1.90
CA ASN A 81 16.99 5.32 -1.86
C ASN A 81 15.83 4.37 -1.49
N ALA A 82 14.62 4.90 -1.25
CA ALA A 82 13.45 4.08 -0.93
C ALA A 82 13.04 3.25 -2.16
N LYS A 83 12.66 1.99 -1.91
CA LYS A 83 12.10 1.10 -2.92
C LYS A 83 10.59 1.12 -2.79
N LEU A 84 9.90 1.55 -3.85
CA LEU A 84 8.45 1.69 -3.86
C LEU A 84 7.84 0.44 -4.50
N VAL A 85 6.96 -0.23 -3.76
CA VAL A 85 6.28 -1.45 -4.21
C VAL A 85 4.79 -1.26 -4.03
N CYS A 86 4.02 -1.43 -5.10
CA CYS A 86 2.57 -1.36 -5.09
C CYS A 86 1.99 -2.76 -5.31
N LEU A 87 1.12 -3.21 -4.39
CA LEU A 87 0.39 -4.46 -4.59
C LEU A 87 -0.86 -4.17 -5.44
N ARG A 88 -0.97 -4.87 -6.57
CA ARG A 88 -2.10 -4.83 -7.50
C ARG A 88 -2.94 -6.08 -7.31
N ARG A 89 -4.25 -5.96 -7.49
CA ARG A 89 -5.22 -7.06 -7.41
C ARG A 89 -6.45 -6.72 -8.23
N ASP A 90 -7.19 -7.74 -8.66
CA ASP A 90 -8.46 -7.60 -9.38
C ASP A 90 -9.39 -6.55 -8.72
N PRO A 91 -9.84 -5.52 -9.48
CA PRO A 91 -10.65 -4.43 -8.96
C PRO A 91 -11.91 -4.90 -8.22
N MET A 92 -12.62 -5.90 -8.74
CA MET A 92 -13.86 -6.41 -8.14
C MET A 92 -13.60 -7.06 -6.79
N ASP A 93 -12.56 -7.91 -6.69
CA ASP A 93 -12.17 -8.52 -5.41
C ASP A 93 -11.66 -7.49 -4.39
N VAL A 94 -10.95 -6.44 -4.82
CA VAL A 94 -10.48 -5.36 -3.94
C VAL A 94 -11.67 -4.59 -3.37
N CYS A 95 -12.61 -4.16 -4.23
CA CYS A 95 -13.76 -3.39 -3.80
C CYS A 95 -14.64 -4.18 -2.84
N LEU A 96 -14.94 -5.45 -3.16
CA LEU A 96 -15.70 -6.33 -2.27
C LEU A 96 -14.98 -6.54 -0.93
N SER A 97 -13.65 -6.71 -0.94
CA SER A 97 -12.88 -6.91 0.28
C SER A 97 -12.92 -5.68 1.18
N ASN A 98 -12.84 -4.47 0.61
CA ASN A 98 -12.95 -3.22 1.37
C ASN A 98 -14.37 -3.04 1.91
N TYR A 99 -15.39 -3.24 1.08
CA TYR A 99 -16.80 -3.12 1.47
C TYR A 99 -17.16 -4.01 2.67
N ARG A 100 -16.61 -5.23 2.70
CA ARG A 100 -16.83 -6.18 3.79
C ARG A 100 -16.03 -5.93 5.05
N GLN A 101 -15.04 -5.03 5.00
CA GLN A 101 -14.17 -4.74 6.13
C GLN A 101 -14.71 -3.53 6.88
N LEU A 102 -15.08 -3.72 8.15
CA LEU A 102 -15.36 -2.58 9.03
C LEU A 102 -14.03 -2.00 9.52
N PHE A 103 -13.63 -0.85 8.96
CA PHE A 103 -12.48 -0.08 9.44
C PHE A 103 -12.83 0.70 10.71
N ALA A 104 -11.82 1.09 11.48
CA ALA A 104 -12.05 1.85 12.71
C ALA A 104 -12.69 3.22 12.39
N SER A 105 -13.74 3.56 13.14
CA SER A 105 -14.61 4.72 12.86
C SER A 105 -13.91 6.08 12.98
N ASN A 106 -12.78 6.13 13.69
CA ASN A 106 -11.94 7.32 13.83
C ASN A 106 -11.05 7.59 12.60
N PHE A 107 -11.01 6.70 11.61
CA PHE A 107 -10.30 6.90 10.35
C PHE A 107 -11.26 7.26 9.22
N SER A 108 -11.66 8.54 9.18
CA SER A 108 -12.64 9.06 8.21
C SER A 108 -12.26 8.84 6.74
N TYR A 109 -10.96 8.73 6.44
CA TYR A 109 -10.45 8.47 5.10
C TYR A 109 -10.74 7.04 4.58
N TYR A 110 -11.21 6.12 5.42
CA TYR A 110 -11.68 4.79 4.98
C TYR A 110 -13.18 4.71 4.74
N ARG A 111 -13.95 5.80 4.91
CA ARG A 111 -15.42 5.78 4.80
C ARG A 111 -15.97 5.36 3.44
N TYR A 112 -15.14 5.36 2.39
CA TYR A 112 -15.51 4.79 1.09
C TYR A 112 -15.92 3.32 1.18
N ASN A 113 -15.51 2.61 2.24
CA ASN A 113 -15.83 1.21 2.47
C ASN A 113 -17.32 0.98 2.81
N LEU A 114 -18.08 2.02 3.14
CA LEU A 114 -19.46 1.90 3.60
C LEU A 114 -20.45 1.67 2.45
N ASP A 115 -20.01 1.89 1.20
CA ASP A 115 -20.79 1.65 -0.01
C ASP A 115 -19.92 0.93 -1.06
N LEU A 116 -20.50 -0.04 -1.76
CA LEU A 116 -19.76 -0.86 -2.73
C LEU A 116 -19.35 -0.07 -3.97
N LEU A 117 -20.17 0.88 -4.42
CA LEU A 117 -19.84 1.74 -5.56
C LEU A 117 -18.82 2.81 -5.17
N ASP A 118 -18.84 3.32 -3.94
CA ASP A 118 -17.78 4.19 -3.43
C ASP A 118 -16.43 3.47 -3.37
N CYS A 119 -16.40 2.17 -3.04
CA CYS A 119 -15.20 1.36 -3.18
C CYS A 119 -14.69 1.34 -4.64
N GLY A 120 -15.59 1.18 -5.61
CA GLY A 120 -15.26 1.23 -7.04
C GLY A 120 -14.70 2.59 -7.47
N ARG A 121 -15.37 3.69 -7.08
CA ARG A 121 -14.91 5.06 -7.35
C ARG A 121 -13.54 5.33 -6.74
N TYR A 122 -13.32 4.91 -5.50
CA TYR A 122 -12.04 5.04 -4.84
C TYR A 122 -10.94 4.25 -5.56
N TYR A 123 -11.23 3.02 -6.01
CA TYR A 123 -10.28 2.22 -6.78
C TYR A 123 -9.88 2.90 -8.09
N ILE A 124 -10.85 3.47 -8.83
CA ILE A 124 -10.61 4.21 -10.07
C ILE A 124 -9.65 5.38 -9.83
N GLU A 125 -9.86 6.15 -8.77
CA GLU A 125 -8.99 7.28 -8.43
C GLU A 125 -7.60 6.84 -7.95
N PHE A 126 -7.53 5.77 -7.14
CA PHE A 126 -6.26 5.15 -6.77
C PHE A 126 -5.46 4.74 -8.00
N ASP A 127 -6.09 4.04 -8.94
CA ASP A 127 -5.42 3.57 -10.15
C ASP A 127 -4.99 4.73 -11.06
N ARG A 128 -5.84 5.73 -11.23
CA ARG A 128 -5.50 6.96 -11.96
C ARG A 128 -4.27 7.64 -11.36
N LEU A 129 -4.18 7.72 -10.03
CA LEU A 129 -3.02 8.30 -9.35
C LEU A 129 -1.77 7.41 -9.49
N MET A 130 -1.90 6.09 -9.42
CA MET A 130 -0.77 5.19 -9.66
C MET A 130 -0.26 5.27 -11.10
N ARG A 131 -1.14 5.41 -12.10
CA ARG A 131 -0.75 5.67 -13.48
C ARG A 131 0.02 6.97 -13.63
N HIS A 132 -0.42 8.04 -12.95
CA HIS A 132 0.34 9.29 -12.90
C HIS A 132 1.74 9.09 -12.31
N TRP A 133 1.87 8.33 -11.21
CA TRP A 133 3.18 8.06 -10.61
C TRP A 133 4.11 7.27 -11.53
N HIS A 134 3.59 6.30 -12.27
CA HIS A 134 4.37 5.57 -13.28
C HIS A 134 4.83 6.48 -14.43
N ASP A 135 3.99 7.42 -14.86
CA ASP A 135 4.31 8.37 -15.93
C ASP A 135 5.41 9.37 -15.51
N VAL A 136 5.31 9.95 -14.32
CA VAL A 136 6.25 10.99 -13.86
C VAL A 136 7.48 10.45 -13.13
N MET A 137 7.50 9.16 -12.77
CA MET A 137 8.62 8.47 -12.12
C MET A 137 8.84 7.07 -12.72
N PRO A 138 9.16 6.96 -14.03
CA PRO A 138 9.24 5.68 -14.72
C PRO A 138 10.30 4.76 -14.09
N GLY A 139 9.89 3.53 -13.75
CA GLY A 139 10.77 2.51 -13.16
C GLY A 139 11.01 2.64 -11.65
N GLU A 140 10.46 3.67 -11.00
CA GLU A 140 10.65 3.90 -9.56
C GLU A 140 9.67 3.09 -8.69
N VAL A 141 8.54 2.66 -9.26
CA VAL A 141 7.52 1.85 -8.58
C VAL A 141 7.44 0.47 -9.23
N LEU A 142 7.60 -0.58 -8.42
CA LEU A 142 7.33 -1.96 -8.84
C LEU A 142 5.89 -2.34 -8.51
N ASP A 143 5.12 -2.71 -9.54
CA ASP A 143 3.81 -3.33 -9.36
C ASP A 143 3.97 -4.84 -9.15
N VAL A 144 3.40 -5.34 -8.05
CA VAL A 144 3.35 -6.77 -7.72
C VAL A 144 1.90 -7.21 -7.79
N HIS A 145 1.58 -8.18 -8.65
CA HIS A 145 0.21 -8.66 -8.82
C HIS A 145 -0.08 -9.79 -7.85
N TYR A 146 -1.10 -9.61 -7.01
CA TYR A 146 -1.54 -10.59 -6.02
C TYR A 146 -1.80 -11.96 -6.64
N GLU A 147 -2.51 -12.00 -7.76
CA GLU A 147 -2.88 -13.21 -8.48
C GLU A 147 -1.63 -13.99 -8.93
N ALA A 148 -0.59 -13.29 -9.40
CA ALA A 148 0.68 -13.90 -9.77
C ALA A 148 1.43 -14.44 -8.54
N VAL A 149 1.45 -13.68 -7.45
CA VAL A 149 2.11 -14.10 -6.19
C VAL A 149 1.48 -15.38 -5.64
N VAL A 150 0.14 -15.49 -5.69
CA VAL A 150 -0.54 -16.65 -5.10
C VAL A 150 -0.57 -17.88 -6.02
N THR A 151 -0.34 -17.70 -7.32
CA THR A 151 -0.31 -18.80 -8.30
C THR A 151 1.11 -19.30 -8.58
N ASP A 152 2.11 -18.43 -8.53
CA ASP A 152 3.52 -18.77 -8.79
C ASP A 152 4.46 -17.94 -7.91
N THR A 153 4.53 -18.29 -6.62
CA THR A 153 5.14 -17.43 -5.58
C THR A 153 6.64 -17.19 -5.76
N GLU A 154 7.42 -18.24 -6.02
CA GLU A 154 8.88 -18.14 -5.96
C GLU A 154 9.46 -17.16 -7.00
N PRO A 155 9.06 -17.21 -8.29
CA PRO A 155 9.49 -16.22 -9.28
C PRO A 155 9.14 -14.79 -8.89
N GLN A 156 7.94 -14.56 -8.34
CA GLN A 156 7.51 -13.21 -7.90
C GLN A 156 8.33 -12.71 -6.71
N VAL A 157 8.63 -13.57 -5.74
CA VAL A 157 9.50 -13.24 -4.60
C VAL A 157 10.90 -12.90 -5.08
N ARG A 158 11.45 -13.68 -6.03
CA ARG A 158 12.78 -13.41 -6.60
C ARG A 158 12.84 -12.06 -7.31
N ALA A 159 11.86 -11.76 -8.15
CA ALA A 159 11.78 -10.47 -8.86
C ALA A 159 11.65 -9.28 -7.88
N LEU A 160 10.81 -9.41 -6.85
CA LEU A 160 10.64 -8.41 -5.80
C LEU A 160 11.96 -8.16 -5.05
N LEU A 161 12.67 -9.21 -4.64
CA LEU A 161 13.94 -9.09 -3.93
C LEU A 161 15.02 -8.47 -4.82
N GLN A 162 15.06 -8.84 -6.11
CA GLN A 162 15.96 -8.23 -7.08
C GLN A 162 15.73 -6.71 -7.20
N PHE A 163 14.48 -6.27 -7.34
CA PHE A 163 14.13 -4.84 -7.36
C PHE A 163 14.57 -4.12 -6.06
N CYS A 164 14.41 -4.80 -4.93
CA CYS A 164 14.82 -4.28 -3.62
C CYS A 164 16.35 -4.30 -3.39
N GLY A 165 17.12 -4.95 -4.27
CA GLY A 165 18.55 -5.18 -4.09
C GLY A 165 18.84 -6.05 -2.87
N LEU A 166 18.04 -7.10 -2.68
CA LEU A 166 18.15 -8.05 -1.58
C LEU A 166 18.46 -9.46 -2.10
N PRO A 167 19.27 -10.26 -1.39
CA PRO A 167 19.50 -11.65 -1.74
C PRO A 167 18.24 -12.49 -1.49
N PHE A 168 18.09 -13.57 -2.26
CA PHE A 168 17.04 -14.55 -2.02
C PHE A 168 17.32 -15.34 -0.72
N GLU A 169 16.36 -15.36 0.20
CA GLU A 169 16.36 -16.20 1.39
C GLU A 169 15.21 -17.22 1.27
N LYS A 170 15.47 -18.53 1.41
CA LYS A 170 14.41 -19.57 1.33
C LYS A 170 13.26 -19.30 2.31
N ALA A 171 13.57 -18.74 3.47
CA ALA A 171 12.61 -18.32 4.50
C ALA A 171 11.63 -17.20 4.06
N CYS A 172 11.75 -16.67 2.83
CA CYS A 172 10.74 -15.83 2.20
C CYS A 172 9.55 -16.64 1.66
N LEU A 173 9.77 -17.91 1.26
CA LEU A 173 8.70 -18.81 0.82
C LEU A 173 7.97 -19.43 2.03
N ASP A 174 8.69 -19.63 3.13
CA ASP A 174 8.18 -20.19 4.39
C ASP A 174 7.67 -19.09 5.34
N PHE A 175 7.09 -18.00 4.80
CA PHE A 175 6.70 -16.82 5.58
C PHE A 175 5.64 -17.13 6.66
N HIS A 176 4.80 -18.14 6.44
CA HIS A 176 3.75 -18.58 7.36
C HIS A 176 4.30 -19.25 8.63
N GLU A 177 5.57 -19.68 8.61
CA GLU A 177 6.25 -20.26 9.78
C GLU A 177 6.80 -19.19 10.73
N LYS A 178 6.91 -17.93 10.27
CA LYS A 178 7.39 -16.82 11.09
C LYS A 178 6.26 -16.29 11.97
N SER A 179 6.50 -16.30 13.29
CA SER A 179 5.58 -15.80 14.33
C SER A 179 5.49 -14.27 14.44
N ALA A 180 5.79 -13.54 13.36
CA ALA A 180 5.77 -12.08 13.40
C ALA A 180 4.34 -11.55 13.65
N SER A 181 4.20 -10.65 14.62
CA SER A 181 2.92 -10.00 14.91
C SER A 181 2.53 -9.09 13.74
N VAL A 182 1.59 -9.55 12.92
CA VAL A 182 0.95 -8.73 11.89
C VAL A 182 -0.22 -8.01 12.56
N ALA A 183 -0.09 -6.72 12.84
CA ALA A 183 -1.16 -5.89 13.40
C ALA A 183 -1.96 -5.20 12.28
N THR A 184 -2.62 -5.99 11.43
CA THR A 184 -3.47 -5.48 10.33
C THR A 184 -4.80 -6.24 10.28
N PRO A 185 -5.87 -5.71 9.67
CA PRO A 185 -7.13 -6.45 9.50
C PRO A 185 -6.97 -7.82 8.82
N SER A 186 -5.92 -7.98 8.00
CA SER A 186 -5.57 -9.22 7.31
C SER A 186 -4.70 -10.17 8.15
N ALA A 187 -4.44 -9.90 9.43
CA ALA A 187 -3.51 -10.67 10.26
C ALA A 187 -3.78 -12.18 10.27
N VAL A 188 -5.04 -12.59 10.34
CA VAL A 188 -5.44 -14.00 10.33
C VAL A 188 -5.13 -14.66 8.98
N GLN A 189 -5.27 -13.92 7.88
CA GLN A 189 -5.02 -14.41 6.53
C GLN A 189 -3.52 -14.58 6.24
N VAL A 190 -2.69 -13.65 6.75
CA VAL A 190 -1.23 -13.68 6.54
C VAL A 190 -0.55 -14.85 7.27
N ARG A 191 -1.19 -15.41 8.29
CA ARG A 191 -0.67 -16.59 9.04
C ARG A 191 -0.97 -17.93 8.35
N GLN A 192 -1.72 -17.93 7.26
CA GLN A 192 -2.00 -19.13 6.48
C GLN A 192 -0.98 -19.28 5.35
N LYS A 193 -0.81 -20.52 4.86
CA LYS A 193 -0.14 -20.76 3.57
C LYS A 193 -0.83 -19.96 2.48
N ILE A 194 -0.10 -19.63 1.40
CA ILE A 194 -0.69 -19.01 0.22
C ILE A 194 -1.89 -19.83 -0.24
N TYR A 195 -3.00 -19.14 -0.47
CA TYR A 195 -4.24 -19.76 -0.90
C TYR A 195 -4.88 -18.92 -2.01
N THR A 196 -5.48 -19.61 -2.98
CA THR A 196 -6.15 -18.99 -4.13
C THR A 196 -7.63 -18.71 -3.87
N SER A 197 -8.18 -19.15 -2.74
CA SER A 197 -9.62 -19.00 -2.40
C SER A 197 -10.10 -17.56 -2.20
N SER A 198 -9.19 -16.59 -2.23
CA SER A 198 -9.48 -15.16 -2.27
C SER A 198 -9.65 -14.61 -3.68
N MET A 199 -9.19 -15.31 -4.73
CA MET A 199 -9.34 -14.89 -6.13
C MET A 199 -10.76 -15.13 -6.64
N ALA A 200 -11.27 -14.17 -7.41
CA ALA A 200 -12.59 -14.16 -8.02
C ALA A 200 -13.73 -14.44 -7.00
N ARG A 201 -13.55 -14.01 -5.75
CA ARG A 201 -14.52 -14.23 -4.68
C ARG A 201 -15.80 -13.46 -4.93
N TRP A 202 -15.70 -12.32 -5.62
CA TRP A 202 -16.85 -11.52 -6.05
C TRP A 202 -17.88 -12.32 -6.84
N ARG A 203 -17.47 -13.34 -7.61
CA ARG A 203 -18.39 -14.17 -8.41
C ARG A 203 -19.43 -14.89 -7.57
N ARG A 204 -19.17 -15.16 -6.29
CA ARG A 204 -20.12 -15.81 -5.37
C ARG A 204 -21.36 -14.97 -5.07
N TYR A 205 -21.29 -13.68 -5.34
CA TYR A 205 -22.37 -12.72 -5.08
C TYR A 205 -23.25 -12.48 -6.31
N GLY A 206 -22.92 -13.07 -7.47
CA GLY A 206 -23.74 -13.02 -8.68
C GLY A 206 -24.13 -11.60 -9.08
N ASP A 207 -25.41 -11.42 -9.41
CA ASP A 207 -25.98 -10.17 -9.92
C ASP A 207 -25.84 -8.97 -8.95
N ALA A 208 -25.65 -9.22 -7.65
CA ALA A 208 -25.41 -8.15 -6.68
C ALA A 208 -24.12 -7.36 -6.97
N MET A 209 -23.19 -7.95 -7.73
CA MET A 209 -21.95 -7.29 -8.15
C MET A 209 -22.07 -6.54 -9.48
N GLN A 210 -23.18 -6.70 -10.21
CA GLN A 210 -23.37 -6.10 -11.54
C GLN A 210 -23.18 -4.57 -11.52
N PRO A 211 -23.72 -3.81 -10.56
CA PRO A 211 -23.52 -2.35 -10.54
C PRO A 211 -22.05 -1.94 -10.43
N LEU A 212 -21.25 -2.70 -9.67
CA LEU A 212 -19.81 -2.45 -9.55
C LEU A 212 -19.08 -2.84 -10.85
N TYR A 213 -19.46 -3.97 -11.45
CA TYR A 213 -18.89 -4.40 -12.72
C TYR A 213 -19.13 -3.37 -13.82
N ASP A 214 -20.36 -2.85 -13.94
CA ASP A 214 -20.71 -1.82 -14.92
C ASP A 214 -19.90 -0.54 -14.70
N LEU A 215 -19.76 -0.09 -13.44
CA LEU A 215 -18.95 1.06 -13.07
C LEU A 215 -17.47 0.89 -13.49
N LEU A 216 -16.88 -0.26 -13.20
CA LEU A 216 -15.48 -0.55 -13.53
C LEU A 216 -15.28 -0.78 -15.03
N SER A 217 -16.24 -1.38 -15.73
CA SER A 217 -16.21 -1.56 -17.18
C SER A 217 -16.26 -0.20 -17.89
N ALA A 218 -17.13 0.71 -17.43
CA ALA A 218 -17.17 2.08 -17.94
C ALA A 218 -15.85 2.85 -17.71
N ALA A 219 -15.05 2.46 -16.72
CA ALA A 219 -13.73 3.00 -16.45
C ALA A 219 -12.57 2.25 -17.17
N GLY A 220 -12.88 1.20 -17.94
CA GLY A 220 -11.93 0.49 -18.81
C GLY A 220 -11.17 -0.68 -18.18
N TYR A 221 -11.68 -1.27 -17.08
CA TYR A 221 -11.04 -2.44 -16.45
C TYR A 221 -11.45 -3.79 -17.03
N TYR A 222 -12.60 -3.86 -17.70
CA TYR A 222 -13.21 -5.09 -18.24
C TYR A 222 -13.76 -4.86 -19.65
#